data_AF-A0A833YX69-F1
#
_entry.id   AF-A0A833YX69-F1
#
_cell.length_a   1.000
_cell.length_b   1.000
_cell.length_c   1.000
_cell.angle_alpha   90.00
_cell.angle_beta   90.00
_cell.angle_gamma   90.00
#
_symmetry.space_group_name_H-M   'P 1'
#
loop_
_entity.id
_entity.type
_entity.pdbx_description
1 polymer ?
#
loop_
_entity_poly.entity_id
_entity_poly.type
_entity_poly.pdbx_seq_one_letter_code
_entity_poly.pdbx_strand_id
1 'polypeptide(L)'
;MCTRNLVRKYCRGISAERKALMQQKVVTSAVFRGKKAGYAESLNQPFADSRIDEGDINPKVLQLLSNEKIQKAAYVVELAKIKQKIEYSALKGISTSSLSDGIVVIHVSPEANRQKGDAILQCEHVFEAVTKLAMLVKKENIVHVIQGSLQFYISPGREGTIVFDTGPEEQVYKDKNGQLTVVSVRTKS
;
A
#
# COMPACT_ATOMS: atom_id res chain seq x y z
N MET A 1 36.82 21.81 4.82
CA MET A 1 36.45 20.45 5.27
C MET A 1 36.38 19.53 4.05
N CYS A 2 37.01 18.35 4.07
CA CYS A 2 37.02 17.41 2.95
C CYS A 2 35.70 16.59 2.89
N THR A 3 35.16 16.34 1.68
CA THR A 3 33.93 15.57 1.42
C THR A 3 33.91 14.23 2.14
N ARG A 4 35.04 13.52 2.18
CA ARG A 4 35.18 12.23 2.87
C ARG A 4 34.92 12.32 4.37
N ASN A 5 35.34 13.42 5.02
CA ASN A 5 35.09 13.65 6.44
C ASN A 5 33.62 14.00 6.70
N LEU A 6 32.98 14.75 5.78
CA LEU A 6 31.54 15.06 5.85
C LEU A 6 30.70 13.79 5.73
N VAL A 7 30.97 12.94 4.73
CA VAL A 7 30.29 11.64 4.54
C VAL A 7 30.45 10.77 5.78
N ARG A 8 31.68 10.62 6.29
CA ARG A 8 31.94 9.81 7.48
C ARG A 8 31.18 10.32 8.71
N LYS A 9 31.15 11.64 8.92
CA LYS A 9 30.42 12.26 10.03
C LYS A 9 28.91 12.01 9.90
N TYR A 10 28.36 12.19 8.70
CA TYR A 10 26.94 11.94 8.42
C TYR A 10 26.56 10.46 8.64
N CYS A 11 27.26 9.53 8.01
CA CYS A 11 26.96 8.11 8.10
C CYS A 11 27.09 7.53 9.51
N ARG A 12 27.98 8.09 10.35
CA ARG A 12 28.14 7.68 11.75
C ARG A 12 27.19 8.39 12.72
N GLY A 13 26.70 9.57 12.36
CA GLY A 13 25.82 10.38 13.20
C GLY A 13 24.33 10.10 13.03
N ILE A 14 23.93 9.32 12.02
CA ILE A 14 22.53 8.96 11.79
C ILE A 14 22.12 7.76 12.66
N SER A 15 20.98 7.86 13.34
CA SER A 15 20.41 6.73 14.09
C SER A 15 19.91 5.63 13.13
N ALA A 16 19.80 4.40 13.64
CA ALA A 16 19.27 3.27 12.86
C ALA A 16 17.83 3.52 12.39
N GLU A 17 17.00 4.06 13.27
CA GLU A 17 15.61 4.46 12.99
C GLU A 17 15.53 5.50 11.86
N ARG A 18 16.31 6.59 11.97
CA ARG A 18 16.33 7.63 10.94
C ARG A 18 16.83 7.10 9.61
N LYS A 19 17.81 6.18 9.62
CA LYS A 19 18.30 5.49 8.43
C LYS A 19 17.20 4.64 7.79
N ALA A 20 16.42 3.89 8.58
CA ALA A 20 15.31 3.08 8.08
C ALA A 20 14.21 3.94 7.44
N LEU A 21 13.84 5.05 8.08
CA LEU A 21 12.87 6.00 7.52
C LEU A 21 13.37 6.63 6.22
N MET A 22 14.66 6.99 6.14
CA MET A 22 15.26 7.48 4.88
C MET A 22 15.23 6.42 3.78
N GLN A 23 15.53 5.16 4.10
CA GLN A 23 15.43 4.05 3.14
C GLN A 23 14.01 3.89 2.60
N GLN A 24 12.99 3.96 3.48
CA GLN A 24 11.58 3.95 3.06
C GLN A 24 11.29 5.11 2.09
N LYS A 25 11.72 6.33 2.40
CA LYS A 25 11.50 7.49 1.52
C LYS A 25 12.21 7.36 0.16
N VAL A 26 13.40 6.75 0.11
CA VAL A 26 14.09 6.44 -1.16
C VAL A 26 13.26 5.49 -2.01
N VAL A 27 12.78 4.38 -1.43
CA VAL A 27 11.92 3.41 -2.12
C VAL A 27 10.63 4.07 -2.59
N THR A 28 9.97 4.83 -1.71
CA THR A 28 8.75 5.59 -2.02
C THR A 28 8.98 6.50 -3.23
N SER A 29 10.10 7.23 -3.25
CA SER A 29 10.42 8.14 -4.35
C SER A 29 10.67 7.44 -5.68
N ALA A 30 11.34 6.28 -5.66
CA ALA A 30 11.58 5.50 -6.87
C ALA A 30 10.27 4.98 -7.48
N VAL A 31 9.30 4.64 -6.64
CA VAL A 31 8.00 4.13 -7.07
C VAL A 31 7.09 5.26 -7.54
N PHE A 32 6.93 6.33 -6.76
CA PHE A 32 5.81 7.27 -6.94
C PHE A 32 6.16 8.63 -7.55
N ARG A 33 7.43 9.05 -7.52
CA ARG A 33 7.83 10.37 -8.02
C ARG A 33 7.43 10.54 -9.48
N GLY A 34 6.58 11.52 -9.76
CA GLY A 34 6.09 11.83 -11.10
C GLY A 34 5.08 10.82 -11.67
N LYS A 35 4.66 9.81 -10.90
CA LYS A 35 3.72 8.77 -11.36
C LYS A 35 2.35 8.82 -10.70
N LYS A 36 2.28 9.21 -9.42
CA LYS A 36 1.01 9.36 -8.68
C LYS A 36 0.87 10.79 -8.14
N ALA A 37 -0.28 11.41 -8.39
CA ALA A 37 -0.65 12.70 -7.82
C ALA A 37 -0.74 12.62 -6.28
N GLY A 38 -0.47 13.71 -5.58
CA GLY A 38 -0.40 13.71 -4.11
C GLY A 38 0.97 13.32 -3.54
N TYR A 39 1.91 12.86 -4.38
CA TYR A 39 3.24 12.43 -3.89
C TYR A 39 4.05 13.59 -3.30
N ALA A 40 4.00 14.79 -3.90
CA ALA A 40 4.75 15.94 -3.41
C ALA A 40 4.25 16.39 -2.02
N GLU A 41 2.93 16.39 -1.85
CA GLU A 41 2.23 16.72 -0.61
C GLU A 41 2.54 15.71 0.50
N SER A 42 2.67 14.43 0.13
CA SER A 42 3.03 13.35 1.07
C SER A 42 4.42 13.50 1.70
N LEU A 43 5.31 14.32 1.12
CA LEU A 43 6.66 14.53 1.65
C LEU A 43 6.66 15.25 3.01
N ASN A 44 5.63 16.06 3.27
CA ASN A 44 5.45 16.77 4.53
C ASN A 44 4.95 15.88 5.68
N GLN A 45 4.52 14.66 5.34
CA GLN A 45 4.02 13.69 6.31
C GLN A 45 5.10 12.63 6.60
N PRO A 46 5.66 12.59 7.83
CA PRO A 46 6.61 11.55 8.20
C PRO A 46 5.93 10.19 8.24
N PHE A 47 6.68 9.14 7.92
CA PHE A 47 6.20 7.78 8.13
C PHE A 47 6.24 7.47 9.62
N ALA A 48 5.17 6.88 10.14
CA ALA A 48 5.13 6.38 11.53
C ALA A 48 5.65 4.95 11.59
N ASP A 49 5.83 4.37 12.77
CA ASP A 49 6.05 2.91 12.88
C ASP A 49 4.73 2.16 12.70
N SER A 50 3.71 2.54 13.48
CA SER A 50 2.34 2.07 13.34
C SER A 50 1.36 3.24 13.18
N ARG A 51 0.31 3.04 12.38
CA ARG A 51 -0.86 3.93 12.26
C ARG A 51 -2.08 3.41 13.02
N ILE A 52 -1.94 2.24 13.65
CA ILE A 52 -3.00 1.55 14.41
C ILE A 52 -2.45 1.33 15.82
N ASP A 53 -3.16 1.79 16.83
CA ASP A 53 -2.81 1.53 18.22
C ASP A 53 -3.11 0.05 18.54
N GLU A 54 -2.27 -0.60 19.34
CA GLU A 54 -2.51 -1.96 19.80
C GLU A 54 -3.81 -2.04 20.63
N GLY A 55 -4.18 -0.96 21.32
CA GLY A 55 -5.45 -0.86 22.05
C GLY A 55 -6.69 -0.91 21.15
N ASP A 56 -6.56 -0.50 19.89
CA ASP A 56 -7.64 -0.53 18.90
C ASP A 56 -7.79 -1.92 18.25
N ILE A 57 -6.80 -2.80 18.43
CA ILE A 57 -6.82 -4.16 17.91
C ILE A 57 -7.52 -5.07 18.91
N ASN A 58 -8.48 -5.86 18.44
CA ASN A 58 -9.16 -6.83 19.30
C ASN A 58 -8.12 -7.78 19.96
N PRO A 59 -8.16 -7.99 21.29
CA PRO A 59 -7.17 -8.79 22.01
C PRO A 59 -7.00 -10.21 21.46
N LYS A 60 -8.07 -10.84 20.95
CA LYS A 60 -7.99 -12.18 20.34
C LYS A 60 -7.20 -12.16 19.05
N VAL A 61 -7.37 -11.11 18.24
CA VAL A 61 -6.60 -10.93 17.00
C VAL A 61 -5.15 -10.62 17.34
N LEU A 62 -4.91 -9.71 18.29
CA LEU A 62 -3.55 -9.38 18.72
C LEU A 62 -2.80 -10.61 19.24
N GLN A 63 -3.43 -11.45 20.06
CA GLN A 63 -2.84 -12.70 20.52
C GLN A 63 -2.48 -13.64 19.37
N LEU A 64 -3.33 -13.75 18.34
CA LEU A 64 -3.05 -14.56 17.16
C LEU A 64 -1.86 -14.01 16.36
N LEU A 65 -1.78 -12.68 16.20
CA LEU A 65 -0.69 -12.02 15.48
C LEU A 65 0.65 -12.13 16.23
N SER A 66 0.64 -11.94 17.55
CA SER A 66 1.85 -12.01 18.40
C SER A 66 2.45 -13.41 18.50
N ASN A 67 1.65 -14.46 18.30
CA ASN A 67 2.13 -15.84 18.32
C ASN A 67 2.96 -16.19 17.06
N GLU A 68 2.81 -15.47 15.95
CA GLU A 68 3.64 -15.67 14.77
C GLU A 68 5.00 -14.98 14.94
N LYS A 69 6.03 -15.76 15.30
CA LYS A 69 7.43 -15.28 15.43
C LYS A 69 8.01 -14.57 14.21
N ILE A 70 7.40 -14.74 13.03
CA ILE A 70 7.85 -14.13 11.76
C ILE A 70 6.63 -13.57 11.05
N GLN A 71 6.65 -12.27 10.75
CA GLN A 71 5.65 -11.64 9.90
C GLN A 71 5.77 -12.18 8.47
N LYS A 72 4.93 -13.15 8.11
CA LYS A 72 4.92 -13.80 6.78
C LYS A 72 3.70 -13.45 5.94
N ALA A 73 2.78 -12.66 6.49
CA ALA A 73 1.52 -12.34 5.85
C ALA A 73 1.02 -10.95 6.25
N ALA A 74 0.22 -10.35 5.38
CA ALA A 74 -0.66 -9.25 5.70
C ALA A 74 -2.04 -9.79 6.10
N TYR A 75 -2.68 -9.12 7.06
CA TYR A 75 -3.97 -9.50 7.60
C TYR A 75 -4.98 -8.37 7.41
N VAL A 76 -6.11 -8.67 6.77
CA VAL A 76 -7.27 -7.79 6.70
C VAL A 76 -8.20 -8.20 7.83
N VAL A 77 -8.44 -7.28 8.76
CA VAL A 77 -9.22 -7.52 9.98
C VAL A 77 -10.44 -6.60 9.97
N GLU A 78 -11.59 -7.15 10.33
CA GLU A 78 -12.78 -6.39 10.68
C GLU A 78 -13.13 -6.70 12.14
N LEU A 79 -12.96 -5.70 13.01
CA LEU A 79 -13.19 -5.82 14.46
C LEU A 79 -12.41 -7.00 15.07
N ALA A 80 -13.11 -8.07 15.44
CA ALA A 80 -12.54 -9.27 16.05
C ALA A 80 -12.29 -10.41 15.04
N LYS A 81 -12.53 -10.19 13.74
CA LYS A 81 -12.51 -11.23 12.71
C LYS A 81 -11.45 -10.94 11.66
N ILE A 82 -10.56 -11.90 11.46
CA ILE A 82 -9.65 -11.90 10.30
C ILE A 82 -10.49 -12.23 9.06
N LYS A 83 -10.71 -11.22 8.21
CA LYS A 83 -11.38 -11.39 6.93
C LYS A 83 -10.48 -12.03 5.90
N GLN A 84 -9.19 -11.73 5.88
CA GLN A 84 -8.28 -12.29 4.89
C GLN A 84 -6.86 -12.36 5.44
N LYS A 85 -6.18 -13.48 5.20
CA LYS A 85 -4.73 -13.64 5.39
C LYS A 85 -4.10 -13.72 4.01
N ILE A 86 -3.13 -12.85 3.73
CA ILE A 86 -2.41 -12.79 2.46
C ILE A 86 -0.95 -13.04 2.76
N GLU A 87 -0.48 -14.26 2.48
CA GLU A 87 0.94 -14.58 2.63
C GLU A 87 1.79 -13.80 1.62
N TYR A 88 2.97 -13.33 2.03
CA TYR A 88 3.87 -12.59 1.14
C TYR A 88 4.41 -13.45 -0.01
N SER A 89 4.45 -14.77 0.18
CA SER A 89 4.70 -15.75 -0.89
C SER A 89 3.65 -15.65 -2.00
N ALA A 90 2.38 -15.56 -1.62
CA ALA A 90 1.22 -15.51 -2.50
C ALA A 90 0.95 -14.12 -3.12
N LEU A 91 1.49 -13.05 -2.55
CA LEU A 91 1.36 -11.69 -3.07
C LEU A 91 2.09 -11.57 -4.42
N LYS A 92 1.34 -11.27 -5.49
CA LYS A 92 1.86 -11.09 -6.85
C LYS A 92 2.30 -9.66 -7.12
N GLY A 93 1.55 -8.69 -6.63
CA GLY A 93 1.82 -7.27 -6.84
C GLY A 93 0.89 -6.38 -6.02
N ILE A 94 1.14 -5.09 -6.08
CA ILE A 94 0.36 -4.04 -5.43
C ILE A 94 0.10 -2.99 -6.51
N SER A 95 -1.15 -2.65 -6.75
CA SER A 95 -1.52 -1.61 -7.70
C SER A 95 -2.20 -0.45 -7.00
N THR A 96 -1.93 0.76 -7.47
CA THR A 96 -2.68 1.96 -7.12
C THR A 96 -2.88 2.79 -8.38
N SER A 97 -3.78 3.76 -8.36
CA SER A 97 -3.94 4.69 -9.48
C SER A 97 -2.82 5.72 -9.53
N SER A 98 -2.73 6.42 -10.66
CA SER A 98 -1.93 7.65 -10.80
C SER A 98 -2.60 8.90 -10.20
N LEU A 99 -3.87 8.81 -9.79
CA LEU A 99 -4.65 9.94 -9.28
C LEU A 99 -4.46 10.10 -7.77
N SER A 100 -4.95 11.21 -7.23
CA SER A 100 -4.92 11.49 -5.78
C SER A 100 -6.09 10.81 -5.07
N ASP A 101 -6.24 9.50 -5.25
CA ASP A 101 -7.16 8.67 -4.46
C ASP A 101 -6.41 7.81 -3.42
N GLY A 102 -7.21 7.26 -2.50
CA GLY A 102 -6.78 6.33 -1.46
C GLY A 102 -6.84 4.85 -1.84
N ILE A 103 -6.97 4.47 -3.12
CA ILE A 103 -7.21 3.06 -3.48
C ILE A 103 -5.90 2.29 -3.64
N VAL A 104 -5.84 1.13 -2.98
CA VAL A 104 -4.76 0.15 -3.06
C VAL A 104 -5.35 -1.23 -3.36
N VAL A 105 -4.80 -1.91 -4.36
CA VAL A 105 -5.17 -3.27 -4.74
C VAL A 105 -3.99 -4.19 -4.50
N ILE A 106 -4.17 -5.20 -3.65
CA ILE A 106 -3.16 -6.23 -3.40
C ILE A 106 -3.52 -7.45 -4.24
N HIS A 107 -2.69 -7.76 -5.23
CA HIS A 107 -2.88 -8.89 -6.13
C HIS A 107 -2.40 -10.18 -5.47
N VAL A 108 -3.26 -11.19 -5.44
CA VAL A 108 -3.00 -12.48 -4.78
C VAL A 108 -3.02 -13.60 -5.80
N SER A 109 -2.07 -14.54 -5.69
CA SER A 109 -2.07 -15.71 -6.56
C SER A 109 -3.32 -16.57 -6.34
N PRO A 110 -4.10 -16.90 -7.40
CA PRO A 110 -5.27 -17.79 -7.28
C PRO A 110 -4.94 -19.17 -6.71
N GLU A 111 -3.70 -19.63 -6.89
CA GLU A 111 -3.21 -20.91 -6.38
C GLU A 111 -3.12 -20.94 -4.84
N ALA A 112 -2.94 -19.78 -4.21
CA ALA A 112 -2.77 -19.68 -2.77
C ALA A 112 -4.10 -19.67 -2.01
N ASN A 113 -5.18 -19.20 -2.65
CA ASN A 113 -6.49 -19.16 -2.02
C ASN A 113 -7.61 -19.39 -3.05
N ARG A 114 -8.22 -20.57 -2.99
CA ARG A 114 -9.31 -20.96 -3.91
C ARG A 114 -10.61 -20.19 -3.67
N GLN A 115 -10.73 -19.46 -2.55
CA GLN A 115 -11.97 -18.79 -2.15
C GLN A 115 -11.92 -17.26 -2.24
N LYS A 116 -10.72 -16.66 -2.32
CA LYS A 116 -10.55 -15.19 -2.29
C LYS A 116 -9.49 -14.75 -3.29
N GLY A 117 -9.81 -13.71 -4.05
CA GLY A 117 -8.88 -13.05 -4.97
C GLY A 117 -8.16 -11.87 -4.34
N ASP A 118 -7.99 -10.83 -5.15
CA ASP A 118 -7.32 -9.59 -4.83
C ASP A 118 -8.06 -8.82 -3.72
N ALA A 119 -7.30 -8.14 -2.87
CA ALA A 119 -7.87 -7.27 -1.84
C ALA A 119 -7.84 -5.82 -2.31
N ILE A 120 -9.01 -5.18 -2.41
CA ILE A 120 -9.15 -3.75 -2.68
C ILE A 120 -9.39 -3.04 -1.34
N LEU A 121 -8.54 -2.05 -1.03
CA LEU A 121 -8.54 -1.33 0.24
C LEU A 121 -8.52 0.17 -0.02
N GLN A 122 -9.25 0.92 0.80
CA GLN A 122 -9.10 2.37 0.89
C GLN A 122 -8.15 2.69 2.05
N CYS A 123 -7.11 3.46 1.77
CA CYS A 123 -6.06 3.82 2.70
C CYS A 123 -5.74 5.31 2.54
N GLU A 124 -5.75 6.05 3.65
CA GLU A 124 -5.35 7.46 3.65
C GLU A 124 -3.84 7.63 3.42
N HIS A 125 -3.04 6.69 3.94
CA HIS A 125 -1.58 6.75 3.93
C HIS A 125 -0.99 5.86 2.82
N VAL A 126 -1.50 5.96 1.58
CA VAL A 126 -1.15 5.06 0.45
C VAL A 126 0.36 4.91 0.26
N PHE A 127 1.09 6.03 0.19
CA PHE A 127 2.54 6.02 -0.05
C PHE A 127 3.31 5.27 1.04
N GLU A 128 2.91 5.45 2.31
CA GLU A 128 3.53 4.77 3.45
C GLU A 128 3.17 3.28 3.45
N ALA A 129 1.88 2.95 3.36
CA ALA A 129 1.40 1.58 3.44
C ALA A 129 1.95 0.70 2.32
N VAL A 130 1.90 1.19 1.07
CA VAL A 130 2.40 0.45 -0.10
C VAL A 130 3.92 0.28 -0.04
N THR A 131 4.66 1.31 0.37
CA THR A 131 6.13 1.23 0.48
C THR A 131 6.54 0.23 1.55
N LYS A 132 5.93 0.30 2.75
CA LYS A 132 6.21 -0.64 3.84
C LYS A 132 5.90 -2.07 3.43
N LEU A 133 4.72 -2.30 2.84
CA LEU A 133 4.34 -3.62 2.35
C LEU A 133 5.34 -4.14 1.29
N ALA A 134 5.74 -3.30 0.34
CA ALA A 134 6.70 -3.69 -0.68
C ALA A 134 8.07 -4.08 -0.09
N MET A 135 8.56 -3.32 0.90
CA MET A 135 9.80 -3.61 1.61
C MET A 135 9.72 -4.90 2.46
N LEU A 136 8.56 -5.22 3.04
CA LEU A 136 8.34 -6.46 3.79
C LEU A 136 8.32 -7.69 2.86
N VAL A 137 7.70 -7.56 1.69
CA VAL A 137 7.61 -8.63 0.69
C VAL A 137 8.96 -8.93 0.04
N LYS A 138 9.87 -7.94 -0.04
CA LYS A 138 11.24 -8.08 -0.60
C LYS A 138 11.28 -8.64 -2.03
N LYS A 139 10.25 -8.32 -2.82
CA LYS A 139 10.21 -8.62 -4.26
C LYS A 139 10.44 -7.32 -5.03
N GLU A 140 11.25 -7.37 -6.07
CA GLU A 140 11.49 -6.22 -6.93
C GLU A 140 10.28 -5.94 -7.82
N ASN A 141 10.05 -4.67 -8.15
CA ASN A 141 9.07 -4.23 -9.15
C ASN A 141 7.61 -4.70 -8.91
N ILE A 142 7.23 -4.95 -7.66
CA ILE A 142 5.87 -5.39 -7.32
C ILE A 142 4.82 -4.28 -7.22
N VAL A 143 5.23 -3.01 -7.24
CA VAL A 143 4.30 -1.88 -7.14
C VAL A 143 4.04 -1.30 -8.53
N HIS A 144 2.77 -1.20 -8.89
CA HIS A 144 2.30 -0.65 -10.16
C HIS A 144 1.43 0.58 -9.93
N VAL A 145 1.74 1.66 -10.65
CA VAL A 145 0.92 2.87 -10.67
C VAL A 145 0.19 2.91 -12.00
N ILE A 146 -1.14 2.84 -11.95
CA ILE A 146 -2.00 2.57 -13.11
C ILE A 146 -2.77 3.83 -13.51
N GLN A 147 -2.84 4.07 -14.81
CA GLN A 147 -3.65 5.12 -15.42
C GLN A 147 -4.89 4.51 -16.09
N GLY A 148 -6.04 5.18 -15.97
CA GLY A 148 -7.28 4.75 -16.61
C GLY A 148 -7.97 3.62 -15.85
N SER A 149 -7.65 2.36 -16.15
CA SER A 149 -8.37 1.21 -15.56
C SER A 149 -7.45 0.09 -15.09
N LEU A 150 -7.88 -0.63 -14.06
CA LEU A 150 -7.20 -1.79 -13.48
C LEU A 150 -8.13 -3.00 -13.45
N GLN A 151 -7.68 -4.13 -13.98
CA GLN A 151 -8.33 -5.42 -13.78
C GLN A 151 -7.87 -6.06 -12.46
N PHE A 152 -8.80 -6.72 -11.77
CA PHE A 152 -8.53 -7.43 -10.53
C PHE A 152 -9.38 -8.70 -10.44
N TYR A 153 -8.94 -9.66 -9.63
CA TYR A 153 -9.66 -10.90 -9.40
C TYR A 153 -10.49 -10.80 -8.11
N ILE A 154 -11.80 -11.07 -8.19
CA ILE A 154 -12.67 -11.19 -7.01
C ILE A 154 -12.49 -12.58 -6.39
N SER A 155 -12.45 -13.59 -7.24
CA SER A 155 -12.22 -15.00 -6.91
C SER A 155 -11.64 -15.69 -8.16
N PRO A 156 -11.11 -16.92 -8.05
CA PRO A 156 -10.68 -17.67 -9.23
C PRO A 156 -11.80 -17.70 -10.29
N GLY A 157 -11.48 -17.25 -11.51
CA GLY A 157 -12.42 -17.20 -12.64
C GLY A 157 -13.45 -16.06 -12.62
N ARG A 158 -13.41 -15.16 -11.63
CA ARG A 158 -14.26 -13.96 -11.58
C ARG A 158 -13.40 -12.70 -11.50
N GLU A 159 -13.43 -11.91 -12.56
CA GLU A 159 -12.70 -10.66 -12.67
C GLU A 159 -13.63 -9.45 -12.51
N GLY A 160 -13.04 -8.34 -12.06
CA GLY A 160 -13.66 -7.03 -12.02
C GLY A 160 -12.73 -5.99 -12.64
N THR A 161 -13.29 -4.84 -12.97
CA THR A 161 -12.52 -3.68 -13.46
C THR A 161 -12.78 -2.49 -12.56
N ILE A 162 -11.70 -1.80 -12.19
CA ILE A 162 -11.72 -0.49 -11.55
C ILE A 162 -11.41 0.55 -12.63
N VAL A 163 -12.22 1.60 -12.73
CA VAL A 163 -11.98 2.76 -13.59
C VAL A 163 -11.67 3.95 -12.71
N PHE A 164 -10.54 4.59 -12.95
CA PHE A 164 -10.06 5.78 -12.26
C PHE A 164 -10.33 7.01 -13.12
N ASP A 165 -11.07 7.97 -12.58
CA ASP A 165 -11.43 9.21 -13.27
C ASP A 165 -11.28 10.42 -12.34
N THR A 166 -11.40 11.62 -12.90
CA THR A 166 -11.37 12.88 -12.16
C THR A 166 -12.70 13.60 -12.26
N GLY A 167 -13.16 14.14 -11.12
CA GLY A 167 -14.44 14.82 -11.01
C GLY A 167 -14.40 16.00 -10.04
N PRO A 168 -15.55 16.64 -9.80
CA PRO A 168 -15.65 17.74 -8.83
C PRO A 168 -15.52 17.26 -7.37
N GLU A 169 -15.88 16.00 -7.10
CA GLU A 169 -15.91 15.40 -5.76
C GLU A 169 -15.31 14.00 -5.78
N GLU A 170 -14.79 13.56 -4.63
CA GLU A 170 -14.31 12.19 -4.44
C GLU A 170 -15.46 11.22 -4.22
N GLN A 171 -15.53 10.18 -5.05
CA GLN A 171 -16.60 9.19 -5.00
C GLN A 171 -16.10 7.80 -5.40
N VAL A 172 -16.67 6.76 -4.78
CA VAL A 172 -16.45 5.35 -5.16
C VAL A 172 -17.80 4.68 -5.30
N TYR A 173 -18.13 4.20 -6.49
CA TYR A 173 -19.42 3.57 -6.77
C TYR A 173 -19.31 2.52 -7.87
N LYS A 174 -20.31 1.64 -7.97
CA LYS A 174 -20.42 0.67 -9.05
C LYS A 174 -21.26 1.26 -10.18
N ASP A 175 -20.72 1.28 -11.39
CA ASP A 175 -21.41 1.83 -12.56
C ASP A 175 -22.49 0.87 -13.10
N LYS A 176 -23.23 1.33 -14.11
CA LYS A 176 -24.28 0.55 -14.79
C LYS A 176 -23.76 -0.70 -15.51
N ASN A 177 -22.47 -0.74 -15.85
CA ASN A 177 -21.81 -1.87 -16.49
C ASN A 177 -21.25 -2.87 -15.45
N GLY A 178 -21.38 -2.55 -14.16
CA GLY A 178 -20.88 -3.35 -13.06
C GLY A 178 -19.40 -3.15 -12.73
N GLN A 179 -18.76 -2.13 -13.31
CA GLN A 179 -17.38 -1.74 -13.02
C GLN A 179 -17.33 -0.86 -11.77
N LEU A 180 -16.24 -0.93 -11.00
CA LEU A 180 -16.02 -0.05 -9.86
C LEU A 180 -15.41 1.25 -10.37
N THR A 181 -16.10 2.37 -10.22
CA THR A 181 -15.59 3.68 -10.61
C THR A 181 -15.07 4.42 -9.37
N VAL A 182 -13.86 4.94 -9.47
CA VAL A 182 -13.18 5.73 -8.45
C VAL A 182 -12.91 7.11 -9.04
N VAL A 183 -13.54 8.12 -8.46
CA VAL A 183 -13.41 9.51 -8.88
C VAL A 183 -12.53 10.24 -7.87
N SER A 184 -11.42 10.83 -8.31
CA SER A 184 -10.60 11.75 -7.52
C SER A 184 -10.97 13.20 -7.82
N VAL A 185 -10.76 14.11 -6.87
CA VAL A 185 -10.94 15.54 -7.13
C VAL A 185 -10.00 15.99 -8.24
N ARG A 186 -10.55 16.68 -9.25
CA ARG A 186 -9.76 17.34 -10.29
C ARG A 186 -8.94 18.45 -9.67
N THR A 187 -7.63 18.27 -9.63
CA THR A 187 -6.70 19.35 -9.28
C THR A 187 -6.71 20.39 -10.39
N LYS A 188 -7.02 21.64 -10.06
CA LYS A 188 -6.87 22.76 -10.99
C LYS A 188 -5.37 22.92 -11.27
N SER A 189 -4.96 22.69 -12.52
CA SER A 189 -3.60 22.98 -12.98
C SER A 189 -3.31 24.48 -12.94
#